data_AF-A0A9E5NXS8-F1
#
_entry.id   AF-A0A9E5NXS8-F1
#
_cell.length_a   1.000
_cell.length_b   1.000
_cell.length_c   1.000
_cell.angle_alpha   90.00
_cell.angle_beta   90.00
_cell.angle_gamma   90.00
#
_symmetry.space_group_name_H-M   'P 1'
#
loop_
_entity.id
_entity.type
_entity.pdbx_description
1 polymer ?
#
loop_
_entity_poly.entity_id
_entity_poly.type
_entity_poly.pdbx_seq_one_letter_code
_entity_poly.pdbx_strand_id
1 'polypeptide(L)'
;MPSESDPRVEEALRALADPLETYRSAVVTTVEEVRGYLSARQSKGEERDGGVVAGLGVFAAGRIDFERFASLTTSAALEDDPDTLGKVEKAYDILRAIASGGDDAFCVKVKPGSRLRDAVAGRLAEIGRGFAAARLAGLARAGSLNSKNEDKLLAPLGFERWNQAERRLAPPIVVELEGADLHAGDLAEFLDGNVKIILVVTGDAAPAPLVRLITPSTFVLQTAAGAGLARFAASEGPAVAALMPKSAAQFVHDPAAGSSAADRLELVSVPERAPKEPVGGMSVRQQLDELEQLKSLAGGPSADGEAEEATAPTAGPVATKVDKLAAWLLSQADLSDVG
;
A
#
# COMPACT_ATOMS: atom_id res chain seq x y z
N MET A 1 26.73 6.40 18.82
CA MET A 1 26.81 5.05 18.24
C MET A 1 25.86 5.04 17.06
N PRO A 2 26.30 4.80 15.81
CA PRO A 2 25.35 4.57 14.72
C PRO A 2 24.52 3.34 15.10
N SER A 3 23.18 3.46 15.07
CA SER A 3 22.31 2.34 15.40
C SER A 3 22.54 1.24 14.38
N GLU A 4 23.15 0.14 14.81
CA GLU A 4 23.28 -1.08 14.04
C GLU A 4 21.86 -1.54 13.69
N SER A 5 21.54 -1.62 12.40
CA SER A 5 20.23 -2.07 11.92
C SER A 5 19.97 -3.47 12.44
N ASP A 6 18.76 -3.73 12.95
CA ASP A 6 18.39 -5.05 13.44
C ASP A 6 18.53 -6.07 12.29
N PRO A 7 19.25 -7.20 12.46
CA PRO A 7 19.46 -8.18 11.39
C PRO A 7 18.15 -8.73 10.81
N ARG A 8 17.05 -8.64 11.55
CA ARG A 8 15.70 -9.00 11.09
C ARG A 8 15.16 -8.03 10.02
N VAL A 9 15.63 -6.78 9.99
CA VAL A 9 15.31 -5.81 8.92
C VAL A 9 15.94 -6.28 7.61
N GLU A 10 17.20 -6.71 7.63
CA GLU A 10 17.87 -7.25 6.44
C GLU A 10 17.20 -8.53 5.95
N GLU A 11 16.76 -9.40 6.87
CA GLU A 11 15.98 -10.59 6.54
C GLU A 11 14.63 -10.24 5.89
N ALA A 12 13.91 -9.26 6.42
CA ALA A 12 12.66 -8.76 5.86
C ALA A 12 12.87 -8.17 4.46
N LEU A 13 13.89 -7.34 4.26
CA LEU A 13 14.23 -6.75 2.97
C LEU A 13 14.61 -7.82 1.94
N ARG A 14 15.37 -8.84 2.34
CA ARG A 14 15.72 -9.96 1.47
C ARG A 14 14.49 -10.74 1.01
N ALA A 15 13.53 -10.97 1.89
CA ALA A 15 12.28 -11.62 1.52
C ALA A 15 11.43 -10.77 0.57
N LEU A 16 11.57 -9.45 0.62
CA LEU A 16 10.85 -8.47 -0.18
C LEU A 16 11.57 -8.07 -1.48
N ALA A 17 12.67 -8.74 -1.84
CA ALA A 17 13.48 -8.38 -3.00
C ALA A 17 12.65 -8.31 -4.30
N ASP A 18 11.89 -9.36 -4.63
CA ASP A 18 11.14 -9.41 -5.89
C ASP A 18 10.02 -8.34 -5.98
N PRO A 19 9.18 -8.14 -4.93
CA PRO A 19 8.22 -7.02 -4.94
C PRO A 19 8.88 -5.64 -5.04
N LEU A 20 10.03 -5.43 -4.38
CA LEU A 20 10.78 -4.17 -4.49
C LEU A 20 11.33 -3.95 -5.90
N GLU A 21 11.89 -4.99 -6.52
CA GLU A 21 12.39 -4.94 -7.89
C GLU A 21 11.29 -4.63 -8.89
N THR A 22 10.09 -5.19 -8.69
CA THR A 22 8.91 -4.90 -9.52
C THR A 22 8.56 -3.42 -9.48
N TYR A 23 8.48 -2.82 -8.29
CA TYR A 23 8.23 -1.39 -8.13
C TYR A 23 9.34 -0.55 -8.76
N ARG A 24 10.61 -0.86 -8.47
CA ARG A 24 11.77 -0.14 -9.01
C ARG A 24 11.79 -0.16 -10.54
N SER A 25 11.50 -1.31 -11.14
CA SER A 25 11.44 -1.47 -12.60
C SER A 25 10.36 -0.58 -13.23
N ALA A 26 9.20 -0.46 -12.58
CA ALA A 26 8.13 0.44 -13.02
C ALA A 26 8.55 1.91 -12.91
N VAL A 27 9.24 2.31 -11.83
CA VAL A 27 9.76 3.68 -11.67
C VAL A 27 10.82 3.98 -12.73
N VAL A 28 11.78 3.07 -12.96
CA VAL A 28 12.83 3.24 -13.99
C VAL A 28 12.22 3.38 -15.38
N THR A 29 11.24 2.54 -15.72
CA THR A 29 10.51 2.67 -16.99
C THR A 29 9.86 4.04 -17.13
N THR A 30 9.26 4.54 -16.05
CA THR A 30 8.65 5.88 -16.04
C THR A 30 9.70 6.98 -16.21
N VAL A 31 10.85 6.88 -15.52
CA VAL A 31 11.98 7.82 -15.68
C VAL A 31 12.42 7.92 -17.14
N GLU A 32 12.55 6.77 -17.81
CA GLU A 32 12.97 6.68 -19.20
C GLU A 32 11.95 7.31 -20.16
N GLU A 33 10.65 7.08 -19.94
CA GLU A 33 9.59 7.71 -20.72
C GLU A 33 9.59 9.23 -20.56
N VAL A 34 9.75 9.74 -19.33
CA VAL A 34 9.78 11.18 -19.05
C VAL A 34 11.03 11.82 -19.65
N ARG A 35 12.18 11.15 -19.58
CA ARG A 35 13.41 11.58 -20.24
C ARG A 35 13.21 11.73 -21.75
N GLY A 36 12.64 10.71 -22.40
CA GLY A 36 12.38 10.74 -23.84
C GLY A 36 11.44 11.88 -24.23
N TYR A 37 10.42 12.17 -23.41
CA TYR A 37 9.53 13.30 -23.61
C TYR A 37 10.26 14.66 -23.50
N LEU A 38 11.10 14.85 -22.48
CA LEU A 38 11.88 16.08 -22.30
C LEU A 38 12.85 16.30 -23.48
N SER A 39 13.57 15.25 -23.91
CA SER A 39 14.48 15.33 -25.06
C SER A 39 13.74 15.67 -26.36
N ALA A 40 12.59 15.04 -26.62
CA ALA A 40 11.80 15.32 -27.82
C ALA A 40 11.27 16.77 -27.86
N ARG A 41 10.96 17.36 -26.70
CA ARG A 41 10.57 18.78 -26.62
C ARG A 41 11.75 19.73 -26.85
N GLN A 42 12.91 19.44 -26.28
CA GLN A 42 14.12 20.24 -26.49
C GLN A 42 14.49 20.30 -27.98
N SER A 43 14.53 19.16 -28.67
CA SER A 43 14.84 19.12 -30.11
C SER A 43 13.82 19.88 -30.97
N LYS A 44 12.53 19.82 -30.65
CA LYS A 44 11.49 20.61 -31.35
C LYS A 44 11.66 22.12 -31.15
N GLY A 45 12.12 22.55 -29.98
CA GLY A 45 12.47 23.94 -29.73
C GLY A 45 13.63 24.40 -30.61
N GLU A 46 14.71 23.62 -30.63
CA GLU A 46 15.91 23.90 -31.44
C GLU A 46 15.63 23.91 -32.95
N GLU A 47 14.82 22.98 -33.47
CA GLU A 47 14.41 22.93 -34.87
C GLU A 47 13.54 24.15 -35.26
N ARG A 48 12.67 24.62 -34.37
CA ARG A 48 11.86 25.82 -34.58
C ARG A 48 12.72 27.07 -34.61
N ASP A 49 13.61 27.24 -33.64
CA ASP A 49 14.53 28.39 -33.60
C ASP A 49 15.46 28.40 -34.83
N GLY A 50 16.01 27.24 -35.19
CA GLY A 50 16.81 27.07 -36.40
C GLY A 50 16.02 27.36 -37.69
N GLY A 51 14.75 26.97 -37.77
CA GLY A 51 13.85 27.24 -38.90
C GLY A 51 13.48 28.72 -39.05
N VAL A 52 13.25 29.43 -37.94
CA VAL A 52 13.03 30.89 -37.92
C VAL A 52 14.29 31.62 -38.40
N VAL A 53 15.47 31.22 -37.92
CA VAL A 53 16.75 31.80 -38.34
C VAL A 53 17.04 31.51 -39.82
N ALA A 54 16.78 30.28 -40.28
CA ALA A 54 17.00 29.87 -41.66
C ALA A 54 16.03 30.55 -42.65
N GLY A 55 14.75 30.71 -42.27
CA GLY A 55 13.72 31.34 -43.09
C GLY A 55 13.90 32.85 -43.29
N LEU A 56 14.61 33.52 -42.36
CA LEU A 56 14.90 34.96 -42.44
C LEU A 56 16.17 35.29 -43.26
N GLY A 57 17.02 34.29 -43.51
CA GLY A 57 18.19 34.39 -44.38
C GLY A 57 19.22 35.48 -43.98
N VAL A 58 20.22 35.69 -44.85
CA VAL A 58 21.33 36.66 -44.66
C VAL A 58 20.84 38.11 -44.52
N PHE A 59 19.60 38.40 -44.94
CA PHE A 59 19.00 39.75 -44.91
C PHE A 59 18.65 40.27 -43.51
N ALA A 60 18.38 39.38 -42.55
CA ALA A 60 18.01 39.74 -41.18
C ALA A 60 19.21 39.90 -40.23
N ALA A 61 20.39 39.41 -40.62
CA ALA A 61 21.59 39.44 -39.80
C ALA A 61 22.01 40.89 -39.46
N GLY A 62 21.94 41.24 -38.17
CA GLY A 62 22.33 42.54 -37.63
C GLY A 62 21.29 43.66 -37.73
N ARG A 63 20.09 43.38 -38.27
CA ARG A 63 18.98 44.37 -38.37
C ARG A 63 17.73 43.98 -37.60
N ILE A 64 17.59 42.71 -37.25
CA ILE A 64 16.47 42.18 -36.47
C ILE A 64 17.04 41.54 -35.20
N ASP A 65 16.47 41.92 -34.06
CA ASP A 65 16.67 41.20 -32.80
C ASP A 65 15.91 39.88 -32.91
N PHE A 66 16.65 38.80 -33.17
CA PHE A 66 16.11 37.47 -33.44
C PHE A 66 15.29 36.93 -32.26
N GLU A 67 15.72 37.22 -31.03
CA GLU A 67 15.06 36.78 -29.79
C GLU A 67 13.69 37.49 -29.65
N ARG A 68 13.67 38.78 -29.96
CA ARG A 68 12.44 39.59 -29.95
C ARG A 68 11.51 39.30 -31.14
N PHE A 69 12.04 38.86 -32.27
CA PHE A 69 11.23 38.51 -33.44
C PHE A 69 10.59 37.13 -33.32
N ALA A 70 11.34 36.13 -32.82
CA ALA A 70 10.81 34.81 -32.52
C ALA A 70 9.65 34.87 -31.49
N SER A 71 9.75 35.75 -30.49
CA SER A 71 8.65 35.97 -29.52
C SER A 71 7.39 36.63 -30.12
N LEU A 72 7.50 37.32 -31.26
CA LEU A 72 6.37 37.96 -31.95
C LEU A 72 5.67 37.04 -32.95
N THR A 73 6.40 36.11 -33.59
CA THR A 73 5.84 35.12 -34.52
C THR A 73 5.27 33.89 -33.81
N THR A 74 5.62 33.69 -32.55
CA THR A 74 5.03 32.68 -31.63
C THR A 74 3.65 33.10 -31.13
N SER A 75 2.78 33.60 -32.02
CA SER A 75 1.39 33.92 -31.70
C SER A 75 0.45 32.93 -32.39
N ALA A 76 0.49 31.66 -31.94
CA ALA A 76 -0.57 30.66 -32.06
C ALA A 76 -0.08 29.25 -31.67
N ALA A 77 0.26 29.00 -30.40
CA ALA A 77 0.15 27.66 -29.82
C ALA A 77 0.07 27.76 -28.30
N LEU A 78 -1.01 27.25 -27.74
CA LEU A 78 -1.24 27.01 -26.31
C LEU A 78 -0.31 25.92 -25.72
N GLU A 79 0.91 25.69 -26.25
CA GLU A 79 1.62 24.41 -26.05
C GLU A 79 3.00 24.46 -25.38
N ASP A 80 3.65 25.63 -25.25
CA ASP A 80 4.97 25.77 -24.62
C ASP A 80 4.94 26.75 -23.45
N ASP A 81 4.16 26.39 -22.43
CA ASP A 81 4.23 27.06 -21.14
C ASP A 81 5.54 26.64 -20.43
N PRO A 82 6.52 27.54 -20.24
CA PRO A 82 7.80 27.22 -19.59
C PRO A 82 7.61 26.72 -18.15
N ASP A 83 6.51 27.11 -17.50
CA ASP A 83 6.14 26.63 -16.17
C ASP A 83 5.77 25.14 -16.18
N THR A 84 5.09 24.68 -17.24
CA THR A 84 4.81 23.25 -17.48
C THR A 84 6.09 22.42 -17.67
N LEU A 85 7.06 22.91 -18.46
CA LEU A 85 8.34 22.21 -18.66
C LEU A 85 9.13 22.08 -17.35
N GLY A 86 9.27 23.16 -16.60
CA GLY A 86 9.97 23.14 -15.30
C GLY A 86 9.30 22.20 -14.28
N LYS A 87 7.98 21.99 -14.37
CA LYS A 87 7.25 21.01 -13.54
C LYS A 87 7.54 19.57 -13.94
N VAL A 88 7.64 19.30 -15.23
CA VAL A 88 8.02 17.96 -15.71
C VAL A 88 9.46 17.63 -15.35
N GLU A 89 10.37 18.61 -15.39
CA GLU A 89 11.75 18.44 -14.90
C GLU A 89 11.79 18.11 -13.39
N LYS A 90 11.02 18.83 -12.57
CA LYS A 90 10.89 18.49 -11.13
C LYS A 90 10.32 17.09 -10.91
N ALA A 91 9.32 16.68 -11.69
CA ALA A 91 8.76 15.34 -11.63
C ALA A 91 9.80 14.28 -12.03
N TYR A 92 10.59 14.55 -13.07
CA TYR A 92 11.71 13.71 -13.49
C TYR A 92 12.75 13.55 -12.38
N ASP A 93 13.13 14.64 -11.71
CA ASP A 93 14.09 14.60 -10.59
C ASP A 93 13.57 13.76 -9.41
N ILE A 94 12.28 13.88 -9.08
CA ILE A 94 11.64 13.05 -8.04
C ILE A 94 11.70 11.57 -8.41
N LEU A 95 11.28 11.22 -9.63
CA LEU A 95 11.28 9.83 -10.09
C LEU A 95 12.70 9.25 -10.11
N ARG A 96 13.69 10.05 -10.54
CA ARG A 96 15.10 9.66 -10.52
C ARG A 96 15.60 9.43 -9.11
N ALA A 97 15.28 10.32 -8.17
CA ALA A 97 15.66 10.16 -6.78
C ALA A 97 15.13 8.84 -6.18
N ILE A 98 13.86 8.51 -6.48
CA ILE A 98 13.24 7.24 -6.08
C ILE A 98 13.94 6.05 -6.75
N ALA A 99 14.19 6.11 -8.05
CA ALA A 99 14.85 5.03 -8.81
C ALA A 99 16.27 4.75 -8.30
N SER A 100 17.01 5.79 -7.90
CA SER A 100 18.36 5.68 -7.34
C SER A 100 18.39 5.38 -5.84
N GLY A 101 17.23 5.35 -5.18
CA GLY A 101 17.12 5.17 -3.74
C GLY A 101 17.48 3.76 -3.28
N GLY A 102 18.24 3.68 -2.19
CA GLY A 102 18.50 2.42 -1.48
C GLY A 102 17.25 1.87 -0.78
N ASP A 103 17.39 0.68 -0.19
CA ASP A 103 16.28 -0.01 0.49
C ASP A 103 15.72 0.78 1.69
N ASP A 104 16.53 1.67 2.29
CA ASP A 104 16.12 2.59 3.37
C ASP A 104 14.92 3.48 3.00
N ALA A 105 14.67 3.68 1.71
CA ALA A 105 13.49 4.41 1.24
C ALA A 105 12.17 3.70 1.62
N PHE A 106 12.21 2.38 1.81
CA PHE A 106 11.09 1.51 2.13
C PHE A 106 11.05 1.09 3.60
N CYS A 107 12.01 1.55 4.40
CA CYS A 107 12.09 1.31 5.84
C CYS A 107 11.54 2.51 6.63
N VAL A 108 10.85 2.25 7.73
CA VAL A 108 10.44 3.30 8.67
C VAL A 108 10.57 2.80 10.11
N LYS A 109 11.20 3.62 10.95
CA LYS A 109 11.30 3.39 12.38
C LYS A 109 10.27 4.22 13.13
N VAL A 110 9.40 3.54 13.87
CA VAL A 110 8.41 4.17 14.75
C VAL A 110 9.13 4.68 15.99
N LYS A 111 8.86 5.94 16.36
CA LYS A 111 9.42 6.51 17.59
C LYS A 111 8.68 5.91 18.80
N PRO A 112 9.37 5.59 19.90
CA PRO A 112 8.71 5.10 21.10
C PRO A 112 7.55 6.01 21.54
N GLY A 113 6.38 5.44 21.79
CA GLY A 113 5.16 6.16 22.19
C GLY A 113 4.45 6.93 21.07
N SER A 114 4.91 6.82 19.82
CA SER A 114 4.22 7.39 18.65
C SER A 114 3.28 6.38 17.99
N ARG A 115 2.33 6.87 17.19
CA ARG A 115 1.36 5.99 16.53
C ARG A 115 1.96 5.32 15.30
N LEU A 116 1.82 3.99 15.24
CA LEU A 116 2.17 3.18 14.08
C LEU A 116 1.50 3.71 12.80
N ARG A 117 0.22 4.06 12.89
CA ARG A 117 -0.56 4.67 11.80
C ARG A 117 0.17 5.83 11.13
N ASP A 118 0.65 6.79 11.92
CA ASP A 118 1.21 8.05 11.42
C ASP A 118 2.56 7.81 10.73
N ALA A 119 3.36 6.88 11.27
CA ALA A 119 4.63 6.49 10.67
C ALA A 119 4.44 5.81 9.30
N VAL A 120 3.48 4.87 9.22
CA VAL A 120 3.16 4.17 7.97
C VAL A 120 2.53 5.12 6.95
N ALA A 121 1.56 5.95 7.37
CA ALA A 121 0.94 6.95 6.52
C ALA A 121 1.97 7.93 5.94
N GLY A 122 2.88 8.43 6.78
CA GLY A 122 3.95 9.33 6.35
C GLY A 122 4.88 8.67 5.34
N ARG A 123 5.29 7.42 5.60
CA ARG A 123 6.17 6.67 4.68
C ARG A 123 5.48 6.40 3.33
N LEU A 124 4.23 5.96 3.35
CA LEU A 124 3.45 5.76 2.12
C LEU A 124 3.24 7.09 1.39
N ALA A 125 3.00 8.20 2.08
CA ALA A 125 2.84 9.51 1.44
C ALA A 125 4.13 9.95 0.70
N GLU A 126 5.30 9.72 1.29
CA GLU A 126 6.58 10.01 0.65
C GLU A 126 6.83 9.12 -0.56
N ILE A 127 6.53 7.82 -0.48
CA ILE A 127 6.56 6.91 -1.64
C ILE A 127 5.58 7.38 -2.72
N GLY A 128 4.38 7.80 -2.32
CA GLY A 128 3.33 8.29 -3.20
C GLY A 128 3.70 9.53 -3.99
N ARG A 129 4.76 10.26 -3.58
CA ARG A 129 5.34 11.35 -4.35
C ARG A 129 5.79 10.88 -5.75
N GLY A 130 6.22 9.63 -5.89
CA GLY A 130 6.53 9.01 -7.18
C GLY A 130 5.30 8.90 -8.09
N PHE A 131 4.16 8.45 -7.54
CA PHE A 131 2.91 8.41 -8.29
C PHE A 131 2.41 9.81 -8.66
N ALA A 132 2.57 10.77 -7.76
CA ALA A 132 2.23 12.16 -8.00
C ALA A 132 3.05 12.74 -9.18
N ALA A 133 4.36 12.48 -9.19
CA ALA A 133 5.27 12.86 -10.27
C ALA A 133 4.92 12.17 -11.60
N ALA A 134 4.64 10.86 -11.58
CA ALA A 134 4.25 10.10 -12.77
C ALA A 134 2.93 10.62 -13.37
N ARG A 135 1.93 10.92 -12.53
CA ARG A 135 0.65 11.53 -12.95
C ARG A 135 0.88 12.89 -13.60
N LEU A 136 1.70 13.75 -12.99
CA LEU A 136 2.00 15.07 -13.55
C LEU A 136 2.65 14.95 -14.94
N ALA A 137 3.64 14.07 -15.07
CA ALA A 137 4.30 13.85 -16.36
C ALA A 137 3.33 13.27 -17.41
N GLY A 138 2.42 12.37 -17.00
CA GLY A 138 1.34 11.86 -17.86
C GLY A 138 0.39 12.96 -18.35
N LEU A 139 -0.04 13.87 -17.45
CA LEU A 139 -0.88 15.02 -17.81
C LEU A 139 -0.16 15.98 -18.76
N ALA A 140 1.14 16.22 -18.54
CA ALA A 140 1.95 17.05 -19.43
C ALA A 140 2.03 16.47 -20.84
N ARG A 141 2.30 15.16 -20.94
CA ARG A 141 2.36 14.44 -22.22
C ARG A 141 1.03 14.46 -22.95
N ALA A 142 -0.09 14.44 -22.22
CA ALA A 142 -1.44 14.53 -22.77
C ALA A 142 -1.90 15.97 -23.05
N GLY A 143 -1.05 17.00 -22.83
CA GLY A 143 -1.42 18.40 -23.03
C GLY A 143 -2.55 18.88 -22.11
N SER A 144 -2.75 18.22 -20.97
CA SER A 144 -3.91 18.41 -20.07
C SER A 144 -3.53 19.05 -18.73
N LEU A 145 -2.32 19.60 -18.59
CA LEU A 145 -1.92 20.36 -17.41
C LEU A 145 -2.64 21.71 -17.36
N ASN A 146 -3.13 22.08 -16.17
CA ASN A 146 -3.89 23.31 -15.96
C ASN A 146 -3.42 24.09 -14.72
N SER A 147 -3.07 25.37 -14.92
CA SER A 147 -2.35 26.24 -13.98
C SER A 147 -2.96 26.48 -12.59
N LYS A 148 -4.15 25.97 -12.28
CA LYS A 148 -4.93 26.37 -11.11
C LYS A 148 -4.74 25.52 -9.85
N ASN A 149 -4.06 24.36 -9.90
CA ASN A 149 -3.89 23.48 -8.73
C ASN A 149 -2.52 22.77 -8.64
N GLU A 150 -1.50 23.28 -9.30
CA GLU A 150 -0.33 22.49 -9.73
C GLU A 150 0.77 22.30 -8.66
N ASP A 151 0.98 23.25 -7.74
CA ASP A 151 2.00 23.09 -6.70
C ASP A 151 1.67 21.97 -5.70
N LYS A 152 0.38 21.61 -5.58
CA LYS A 152 -0.07 20.47 -4.76
C LYS A 152 0.12 19.12 -5.47
N LEU A 153 0.43 19.09 -6.77
CA LEU A 153 0.57 17.85 -7.54
C LEU A 153 1.88 17.13 -7.26
N LEU A 154 2.92 17.81 -6.76
CA LEU A 154 4.20 17.22 -6.38
C LEU A 154 4.39 17.06 -4.87
N ALA A 155 3.38 17.42 -4.07
CA ALA A 155 3.37 17.16 -2.64
C ALA A 155 3.26 15.65 -2.36
N PRO A 156 3.71 15.16 -1.18
CA PRO A 156 3.46 13.80 -0.74
C PRO A 156 2.01 13.39 -0.95
N LEU A 157 1.81 12.21 -1.54
CA LEU A 157 0.49 11.71 -1.92
C LEU A 157 0.08 10.61 -0.95
N GLY A 158 -0.78 10.96 0.01
CA GLY A 158 -1.33 10.02 0.98
C GLY A 158 -2.03 8.82 0.32
N PHE A 159 -1.98 7.68 1.00
CA PHE A 159 -2.50 6.39 0.53
C PHE A 159 -3.99 6.44 0.17
N GLU A 160 -4.76 7.26 0.87
CA GLU A 160 -6.18 7.50 0.62
C GLU A 160 -6.44 8.11 -0.77
N ARG A 161 -5.44 8.75 -1.39
CA ARG A 161 -5.50 9.36 -2.73
C ARG A 161 -4.92 8.47 -3.83
N TRP A 162 -4.41 7.30 -3.47
CA TRP A 162 -3.89 6.34 -4.45
C TRP A 162 -5.05 5.68 -5.18
N ASN A 163 -4.87 5.47 -6.49
CA ASN A 163 -5.83 4.73 -7.29
C ASN A 163 -5.57 3.21 -7.20
N GLN A 164 -6.45 2.42 -7.80
CA GLN A 164 -6.35 0.96 -7.76
C GLN A 164 -5.04 0.42 -8.38
N ALA A 165 -4.56 1.01 -9.48
CA ALA A 165 -3.33 0.57 -10.12
C ALA A 165 -2.10 0.85 -9.25
N GLU A 166 -2.05 2.01 -8.60
CA GLU A 166 -1.00 2.40 -7.67
C GLU A 166 -0.99 1.52 -6.42
N ARG A 167 -2.17 1.20 -5.87
CA ARG A 167 -2.25 0.26 -4.73
C ARG A 167 -1.82 -1.16 -5.10
N ARG A 168 -1.99 -1.57 -6.36
CA ARG A 168 -1.47 -2.86 -6.88
C ARG A 168 0.03 -2.86 -7.14
N LEU A 169 0.60 -1.71 -7.49
CA LEU A 169 2.03 -1.54 -7.72
C LEU A 169 2.81 -1.17 -6.44
N ALA A 170 2.10 -0.78 -5.39
CA ALA A 170 2.64 -0.29 -4.12
C ALA A 170 3.87 -1.09 -3.67
N PRO A 171 5.00 -0.43 -3.41
CA PRO A 171 6.16 -1.14 -2.88
C PRO A 171 5.86 -1.65 -1.47
N PRO A 172 6.48 -2.77 -1.08
CA PRO A 172 6.40 -3.21 0.30
C PRO A 172 7.12 -2.21 1.23
N ILE A 173 6.74 -2.21 2.51
CA ILE A 173 7.41 -1.43 3.55
C ILE A 173 7.83 -2.30 4.73
N VAL A 174 8.98 -1.99 5.31
CA VAL A 174 9.47 -2.59 6.54
C VAL A 174 9.38 -1.57 7.67
N VAL A 175 8.76 -1.95 8.78
CA VAL A 175 8.49 -1.07 9.91
C VAL A 175 9.17 -1.60 11.16
N GLU A 176 10.12 -0.85 11.71
CA GLU A 176 10.72 -1.15 13.01
C GLU A 176 9.96 -0.44 14.13
N LEU A 177 9.58 -1.17 15.17
CA LEU A 177 8.87 -0.60 16.32
C LEU A 177 9.07 -1.42 17.60
N GLU A 178 8.78 -0.78 18.74
CA GLU A 178 8.64 -1.49 20.02
C GLU A 178 7.29 -2.19 20.09
N GLY A 179 7.24 -3.35 20.72
CA GLY A 179 6.01 -4.13 20.88
C GLY A 179 4.93 -3.43 21.70
N ALA A 180 5.32 -2.48 22.56
CA ALA A 180 4.40 -1.61 23.27
C ALA A 180 3.68 -0.59 22.35
N ASP A 181 4.25 -0.26 21.20
CA ASP A 181 3.64 0.64 20.21
C ASP A 181 2.89 -0.12 19.10
N LEU A 182 2.86 -1.46 19.18
CA LEU A 182 2.19 -2.30 18.19
C LEU A 182 0.66 -2.30 18.42
N HIS A 183 -0.01 -1.38 17.75
CA HIS A 183 -1.46 -1.37 17.62
C HIS A 183 -1.87 -1.87 16.24
N ALA A 184 -2.00 -3.18 16.06
CA ALA A 184 -2.22 -3.79 14.73
C ALA A 184 -3.43 -3.19 13.97
N GLY A 185 -4.50 -2.82 14.67
CA GLY A 185 -5.68 -2.20 14.06
C GLY A 185 -5.39 -0.90 13.27
N ASP A 186 -4.31 -0.19 13.60
CA ASP A 186 -3.86 1.01 12.88
C ASP A 186 -3.45 0.73 11.43
N LEU A 187 -3.16 -0.53 11.10
CA LEU A 187 -2.72 -0.92 9.75
C LEU A 187 -3.88 -1.22 8.79
N ALA A 188 -5.10 -1.42 9.31
CA ALA A 188 -6.22 -1.93 8.52
C ALA A 188 -6.54 -1.06 7.30
N GLU A 189 -6.37 0.26 7.38
CA GLU A 189 -6.65 1.18 6.28
C GLU A 189 -5.64 1.10 5.12
N PHE A 190 -4.44 0.54 5.36
CA PHE A 190 -3.39 0.42 4.35
C PHE A 190 -3.40 -0.94 3.63
N LEU A 191 -4.17 -1.90 4.12
CA LEU A 191 -4.25 -3.26 3.59
C LEU A 191 -5.22 -3.35 2.40
N ASP A 192 -4.86 -2.68 1.30
CA ASP A 192 -5.58 -2.70 0.03
C ASP A 192 -4.62 -2.87 -1.16
N GLY A 193 -5.14 -3.32 -2.30
CA GLY A 193 -4.35 -3.60 -3.50
C GLY A 193 -3.37 -4.75 -3.27
N ASN A 194 -2.07 -4.47 -3.36
CA ASN A 194 -0.99 -5.43 -3.17
C ASN A 194 0.03 -4.92 -2.12
N VAL A 195 -0.42 -4.05 -1.22
CA VAL A 195 0.43 -3.46 -0.18
C VAL A 195 0.92 -4.55 0.76
N LYS A 196 2.24 -4.60 0.96
CA LYS A 196 2.93 -5.57 1.81
C LYS A 196 3.64 -4.84 2.94
N ILE A 197 3.33 -5.18 4.19
CA ILE A 197 3.91 -4.55 5.38
C ILE A 197 4.57 -5.63 6.22
N ILE A 198 5.87 -5.50 6.50
CA ILE A 198 6.57 -6.34 7.49
C ILE A 198 6.91 -5.50 8.72
N LEU A 199 6.48 -5.94 9.89
CA LEU A 199 6.80 -5.35 11.18
C LEU A 199 7.99 -6.09 11.80
N VAL A 200 9.03 -5.36 12.20
CA VAL A 200 10.15 -5.89 12.99
C VAL A 200 9.96 -5.38 14.42
N VAL A 201 9.49 -6.28 15.29
CA VAL A 201 9.04 -5.92 16.63
C VAL A 201 10.14 -6.23 17.65
N THR A 202 10.49 -5.24 18.46
CA THR A 202 11.43 -5.37 19.58
C THR A 202 10.71 -5.26 20.93
N GLY A 203 11.29 -5.83 21.98
CA GLY A 203 10.70 -5.77 23.33
C GLY A 203 9.42 -6.58 23.49
N ASP A 204 8.71 -6.33 24.58
CA ASP A 204 7.47 -7.05 24.92
C ASP A 204 6.31 -6.57 24.04
N ALA A 205 5.48 -7.51 23.59
CA ALA A 205 4.33 -7.26 22.74
C ALA A 205 3.13 -8.10 23.21
N ALA A 206 1.93 -7.70 22.79
CA ALA A 206 0.76 -8.56 22.93
C ALA A 206 1.02 -9.93 22.24
N PRO A 207 0.43 -11.04 22.72
CA PRO A 207 0.76 -12.35 22.20
C PRO A 207 0.27 -12.65 20.78
N ALA A 208 -0.85 -12.05 20.34
CA ALA A 208 -1.44 -12.32 19.02
C ALA A 208 -2.01 -11.06 18.33
N PRO A 209 -1.31 -9.91 18.30
CA PRO A 209 -1.87 -8.64 17.85
C PRO A 209 -2.37 -8.67 16.40
N LEU A 210 -1.71 -9.44 15.52
CA LEU A 210 -2.11 -9.51 14.11
C LEU A 210 -3.41 -10.28 13.87
N VAL A 211 -3.97 -10.97 14.86
CA VAL A 211 -5.27 -11.67 14.72
C VAL A 211 -6.39 -10.72 14.30
N ARG A 212 -6.28 -9.44 14.68
CA ARG A 212 -7.25 -8.38 14.36
C ARG A 212 -7.25 -7.96 12.89
N LEU A 213 -6.21 -8.32 12.15
CA LEU A 213 -6.04 -8.02 10.72
C LEU A 213 -6.44 -9.20 9.83
N ILE A 214 -6.91 -10.30 10.41
CA ILE A 214 -7.42 -11.43 9.64
C ILE A 214 -8.71 -11.01 8.95
N THR A 215 -8.64 -10.89 7.62
CA THR A 215 -9.79 -10.69 6.75
C THR A 215 -9.73 -11.70 5.60
N PRO A 216 -10.84 -12.00 4.90
CA PRO A 216 -10.87 -13.04 3.86
C PRO A 216 -9.84 -12.86 2.73
N SER A 217 -9.37 -11.63 2.47
CA SER A 217 -8.47 -11.30 1.36
C SER A 217 -7.06 -10.89 1.79
N THR A 218 -6.76 -10.88 3.09
CA THR A 218 -5.46 -10.41 3.60
C THR A 218 -4.59 -11.58 4.02
N PHE A 219 -3.37 -11.66 3.51
CA PHE A 219 -2.38 -12.59 4.03
C PHE A 219 -1.80 -12.05 5.35
N VAL A 220 -1.86 -12.84 6.43
CA VAL A 220 -1.37 -12.43 7.76
C VAL A 220 -0.36 -13.44 8.26
N LEU A 221 0.82 -12.98 8.66
CA LEU A 221 1.88 -13.83 9.21
C LEU A 221 2.39 -13.27 10.53
N GLN A 222 2.29 -14.06 11.60
CA GLN A 222 2.98 -13.76 12.85
C GLN A 222 3.99 -14.87 13.12
N THR A 223 5.27 -14.51 13.19
CA THR A 223 6.37 -15.49 13.29
C THR A 223 7.52 -14.93 14.12
N ALA A 224 8.35 -15.80 14.71
CA ALA A 224 9.52 -15.37 15.47
C ALA A 224 10.79 -15.19 14.60
N ALA A 225 10.77 -15.64 13.35
CA ALA A 225 11.90 -15.63 12.41
C ALA A 225 11.38 -15.62 10.95
N GLY A 226 12.26 -15.63 9.94
CA GLY A 226 11.85 -15.55 8.53
C GLY A 226 11.03 -16.71 7.96
N ALA A 227 10.66 -17.72 8.77
CA ALA A 227 9.75 -18.78 8.34
C ALA A 227 8.42 -18.17 7.86
N GLY A 228 8.01 -18.56 6.64
CA GLY A 228 6.79 -18.04 6.00
C GLY A 228 6.95 -16.75 5.21
N LEU A 229 8.08 -16.02 5.33
CA LEU A 229 8.28 -14.76 4.60
C LEU A 229 8.29 -14.93 3.08
N ALA A 230 8.76 -16.07 2.56
CA ALA A 230 8.71 -16.38 1.13
C ALA A 230 7.26 -16.52 0.63
N ARG A 231 6.39 -17.21 1.39
CA ARG A 231 4.95 -17.31 1.09
C ARG A 231 4.28 -15.94 1.15
N PHE A 232 4.62 -15.16 2.17
CA PHE A 232 4.16 -13.78 2.33
C PHE A 232 4.52 -12.91 1.11
N ALA A 233 5.78 -12.92 0.68
CA ALA A 233 6.23 -12.12 -0.45
C ALA A 233 5.57 -12.52 -1.77
N ALA A 234 5.33 -13.83 -1.96
CA ALA A 234 4.66 -14.38 -3.14
C ALA A 234 3.13 -14.26 -3.11
N SER A 235 2.53 -13.90 -1.97
CA SER A 235 1.08 -13.78 -1.86
C SER A 235 0.51 -12.70 -2.78
N GLU A 236 -0.67 -12.98 -3.31
CA GLU A 236 -1.48 -12.02 -4.04
C GLU A 236 -2.35 -11.22 -3.07
N GLY A 237 -2.43 -9.91 -3.30
CA GLY A 237 -3.28 -9.03 -2.51
C GLY A 237 -2.54 -8.38 -1.33
N PRO A 238 -3.28 -7.74 -0.41
CA PRO A 238 -2.68 -7.08 0.73
C PRO A 238 -2.15 -8.09 1.73
N ALA A 239 -0.98 -7.82 2.29
CA ALA A 239 -0.36 -8.70 3.27
C ALA A 239 0.31 -7.94 4.41
N VAL A 240 0.20 -8.49 5.62
CA VAL A 240 0.94 -8.02 6.80
C VAL A 240 1.66 -9.16 7.50
N ALA A 241 2.94 -8.96 7.81
CA ALA A 241 3.74 -9.89 8.60
C ALA A 241 4.34 -9.18 9.82
N ALA A 242 4.59 -9.92 10.90
CA ALA A 242 5.37 -9.45 12.03
C ALA A 242 6.41 -10.48 12.46
N LEU A 243 7.66 -10.02 12.54
CA LEU A 243 8.78 -10.71 13.19
C LEU A 243 8.73 -10.38 14.69
N MET A 244 8.06 -11.24 15.43
CA MET A 244 7.72 -11.08 16.85
C MET A 244 8.76 -11.71 17.78
N PRO A 245 8.78 -11.35 19.07
CA PRO A 245 9.45 -12.13 20.09
C PRO A 245 8.96 -13.58 20.13
N LYS A 246 9.83 -14.53 20.51
CA LYS A 246 9.48 -15.96 20.63
C LYS A 246 8.35 -16.27 21.62
N SER A 247 8.05 -15.32 22.51
CA SER A 247 6.95 -15.41 23.46
C SER A 247 5.57 -15.17 22.83
N ALA A 248 5.50 -14.68 21.60
CA ALA A 248 4.25 -14.47 20.88
C ALA A 248 3.74 -15.76 20.20
N ALA A 249 2.45 -15.78 19.86
CA ALA A 249 1.87 -16.83 19.03
C ALA A 249 2.48 -16.80 17.63
N GLN A 250 2.54 -17.96 16.99
CA GLN A 250 2.98 -18.09 15.60
C GLN A 250 1.85 -18.69 14.77
N PHE A 251 1.46 -18.00 13.71
CA PHE A 251 0.37 -18.43 12.84
C PHE A 251 0.48 -17.80 11.45
N VAL A 252 -0.20 -18.42 10.49
CA VAL A 252 -0.34 -17.96 9.11
C VAL A 252 -1.82 -17.95 8.75
N HIS A 253 -2.35 -16.82 8.31
CA HIS A 253 -3.60 -16.75 7.57
C HIS A 253 -3.27 -16.55 6.08
N ASP A 254 -3.62 -17.53 5.26
CA ASP A 254 -3.39 -17.54 3.82
C ASP A 254 -4.74 -17.60 3.07
N PRO A 255 -5.18 -16.48 2.44
CA PRO A 255 -6.42 -16.43 1.68
C PRO A 255 -6.56 -17.53 0.61
N ALA A 256 -5.44 -18.01 0.05
CA ALA A 256 -5.42 -19.01 -1.01
C ALA A 256 -5.47 -20.46 -0.50
N ALA A 257 -5.28 -20.69 0.81
CA ALA A 257 -5.19 -22.04 1.37
C ALA A 257 -6.53 -22.79 1.46
N GLY A 258 -7.67 -22.09 1.37
CA GLY A 258 -8.98 -22.76 1.39
C GLY A 258 -10.18 -21.82 1.31
N SER A 259 -11.37 -22.37 1.59
CA SER A 259 -12.64 -21.64 1.47
C SER A 259 -13.20 -21.16 2.80
N SER A 260 -12.91 -21.86 3.91
CA SER A 260 -13.31 -21.46 5.25
C SER A 260 -12.17 -20.75 6.00
N ALA A 261 -12.49 -20.03 7.08
CA ALA A 261 -11.49 -19.40 7.92
C ALA A 261 -10.54 -20.42 8.57
N ALA A 262 -11.03 -21.61 8.92
CA ALA A 262 -10.23 -22.69 9.49
C ALA A 262 -9.25 -23.28 8.46
N ASP A 263 -9.66 -23.43 7.19
CA ASP A 263 -8.75 -23.90 6.13
C ASP A 263 -7.64 -22.90 5.83
N ARG A 264 -7.93 -21.61 6.03
CA ARG A 264 -7.00 -20.51 5.74
C ARG A 264 -6.04 -20.21 6.87
N LEU A 265 -6.32 -20.67 8.10
CA LEU A 265 -5.54 -20.34 9.28
C LEU A 265 -4.76 -21.55 9.80
N GLU A 266 -3.44 -21.47 9.71
CA GLU A 266 -2.50 -22.43 10.28
C GLU A 266 -1.95 -21.87 11.60
N LEU A 267 -2.33 -22.46 12.73
CA LEU A 267 -1.81 -22.11 14.05
C LEU A 267 -0.59 -23.00 14.39
N VAL A 268 0.61 -22.40 14.36
CA VAL A 268 1.88 -23.11 14.57
C VAL A 268 2.20 -23.26 16.05
N SER A 269 2.07 -22.18 16.82
CA SER A 269 2.29 -22.21 18.27
C SER A 269 1.51 -21.13 19.00
N VAL A 270 1.23 -21.41 20.27
CA VAL A 270 0.61 -20.49 21.22
C VAL A 270 1.57 -20.32 22.39
N PRO A 271 1.68 -19.12 23.00
CA PRO A 271 2.52 -18.93 24.18
C PRO A 271 2.15 -19.91 25.30
N GLU A 272 3.15 -20.59 25.88
CA GLU A 272 2.95 -21.52 26.99
C GLU A 272 2.46 -20.80 28.26
N ARG A 273 2.83 -19.54 28.43
CA ARG A 273 2.47 -18.72 29.59
C ARG A 273 1.47 -17.66 29.16
N ALA A 274 0.36 -17.60 29.90
CA ALA A 274 -0.60 -16.52 29.75
C ALA A 274 0.06 -15.15 30.07
N PRO A 275 -0.34 -14.08 29.37
CA PRO A 275 0.10 -12.73 29.69
C PRO A 275 -0.28 -12.38 31.14
N LYS A 276 0.65 -11.75 31.86
CA LYS A 276 0.47 -11.36 33.27
C LYS A 276 0.45 -9.86 33.49
N GLU A 277 1.01 -9.11 32.55
CA GLU A 277 1.19 -7.67 32.66
C GLU A 277 0.58 -6.97 31.43
N PRO A 278 0.03 -5.76 31.60
CA PRO A 278 -0.42 -4.95 30.47
C PRO A 278 0.78 -4.51 29.62
N VAL A 279 0.59 -4.41 28.32
CA VAL A 279 1.62 -3.97 27.36
C VAL A 279 0.99 -2.96 26.41
N GLY A 280 1.66 -1.84 26.16
CA GLY A 280 1.20 -0.88 25.15
C GLY A 280 -0.21 -0.32 25.39
N GLY A 281 -0.59 -0.08 26.65
CA GLY A 281 -1.96 0.33 26.98
C GLY A 281 -3.03 -0.76 26.82
N MET A 282 -2.67 -1.97 26.39
CA MET A 282 -3.57 -3.13 26.35
C MET A 282 -3.60 -3.85 27.70
N SER A 283 -4.81 -3.99 28.24
CA SER A 283 -5.05 -4.80 29.43
C SER A 283 -4.74 -6.28 29.18
N VAL A 284 -4.42 -7.01 30.25
CA VAL A 284 -4.24 -8.47 30.19
C VAL A 284 -5.47 -9.18 29.62
N ARG A 285 -6.67 -8.68 29.94
CA ARG A 285 -7.92 -9.22 29.38
C ARG A 285 -7.97 -9.10 27.86
N GLN A 286 -7.66 -7.92 27.31
CA GLN A 286 -7.63 -7.73 25.86
C GLN A 286 -6.60 -8.65 25.18
N GLN A 287 -5.44 -8.85 25.80
CA GLN A 287 -4.42 -9.78 25.29
C GLN A 287 -4.90 -11.24 25.30
N LEU A 288 -5.67 -11.63 26.32
CA LEU A 288 -6.31 -12.96 26.39
C LEU A 288 -7.43 -13.10 25.35
N ASP A 289 -8.25 -12.07 25.17
CA ASP A 289 -9.33 -12.05 24.18
C ASP A 289 -8.77 -12.24 22.75
N GLU A 290 -7.62 -11.63 22.42
CA GLU A 290 -6.94 -11.83 21.13
C GLU A 290 -6.44 -13.27 20.95
N LEU A 291 -5.87 -13.87 22.01
CA LEU A 291 -5.46 -15.28 21.97
C LEU A 291 -6.66 -16.22 21.83
N GLU A 292 -7.78 -15.91 22.47
CA GLU A 292 -9.02 -16.67 22.36
C GLU A 292 -9.61 -16.55 20.95
N GLN A 293 -9.63 -15.34 20.37
CA GLN A 293 -10.02 -15.12 18.98
C GLN A 293 -9.17 -15.96 18.02
N LEU A 294 -7.84 -15.97 18.19
CA LEU A 294 -6.94 -16.75 17.34
C LEU A 294 -7.27 -18.26 17.41
N LYS A 295 -7.47 -18.77 18.63
CA LYS A 295 -7.83 -20.19 18.85
C LYS A 295 -9.19 -20.52 18.26
N SER A 296 -10.18 -19.64 18.41
CA SER A 296 -11.53 -19.82 17.86
C SER A 296 -11.52 -19.87 16.34
N LEU A 297 -10.77 -18.97 15.68
CA LEU A 297 -10.62 -18.99 14.22
C LEU A 297 -9.94 -20.27 13.74
N ALA A 298 -8.93 -20.76 14.47
CA ALA A 298 -8.19 -21.97 14.11
C ALA A 298 -9.00 -23.26 14.37
N GLY A 299 -9.89 -23.26 15.37
CA GLY A 299 -10.73 -24.41 15.72
C GLY A 299 -11.86 -24.70 14.73
N GLY A 300 -12.23 -23.72 13.89
CA GLY A 300 -13.37 -23.81 13.00
C GLY A 300 -14.73 -23.79 13.74
N PRO A 301 -15.86 -23.78 13.01
CA PRO A 301 -17.16 -23.88 13.64
C PRO A 301 -17.28 -25.25 14.33
N SER A 302 -17.41 -25.25 15.66
CA SER A 302 -17.69 -26.45 16.43
C SER A 302 -18.94 -27.13 15.85
N ALA A 303 -18.82 -28.42 15.51
CA ALA A 303 -19.94 -29.24 15.07
C ALA A 303 -20.96 -29.53 16.20
N ASP A 304 -20.75 -28.95 17.40
CA ASP A 304 -21.60 -29.09 18.59
C ASP A 304 -22.89 -28.26 18.53
N GLY A 305 -23.33 -27.91 17.32
CA GLY A 305 -24.74 -27.75 17.01
C GLY A 305 -25.21 -29.04 16.34
N GLU A 306 -25.13 -30.16 17.06
CA GLU A 306 -25.91 -31.35 16.70
C GLU A 306 -27.34 -30.86 16.52
N ALA A 307 -27.79 -30.90 15.26
CA ALA A 307 -29.19 -30.91 14.95
C ALA A 307 -29.77 -32.03 15.81
N GLU A 308 -30.44 -31.65 16.89
CA GLU A 308 -31.39 -32.50 17.58
C GLU A 308 -32.16 -33.22 16.47
N GLU A 309 -32.01 -34.54 16.42
CA GLU A 309 -32.66 -35.43 15.46
C GLU A 309 -34.19 -35.26 15.61
N ALA A 310 -34.71 -34.21 15.00
CA ALA A 310 -36.12 -34.06 14.72
C ALA A 310 -36.42 -35.08 13.63
N THR A 311 -36.76 -36.28 14.09
CA THR A 311 -37.56 -37.28 13.37
C THR A 311 -38.29 -36.66 12.18
N ALA A 312 -37.86 -37.04 10.98
CA ALA A 312 -38.40 -36.52 9.75
C ALA A 312 -39.93 -36.71 9.68
N PRO A 313 -40.67 -35.67 9.25
CA PRO A 313 -41.83 -35.87 8.42
C PRO A 313 -41.53 -35.38 7.00
N THR A 314 -41.71 -36.30 6.05
CA THR A 314 -42.15 -36.10 4.65
C THR A 314 -41.76 -34.82 3.90
N ALA A 315 -41.07 -35.02 2.78
CA ALA A 315 -40.62 -34.04 1.80
C ALA A 315 -41.67 -32.96 1.45
N GLY A 316 -41.41 -31.74 1.92
CA GLY A 316 -41.86 -30.48 1.33
C GLY A 316 -40.71 -29.77 0.59
N PRO A 317 -41.00 -28.78 -0.28
CA PRO A 317 -40.01 -28.23 -1.20
C PRO A 317 -38.83 -27.61 -0.44
N VAL A 318 -37.62 -27.94 -0.86
CA VAL A 318 -36.36 -27.48 -0.26
C VAL A 318 -36.25 -25.97 -0.45
N ALA A 319 -36.64 -25.21 0.57
CA ALA A 319 -36.44 -23.77 0.64
C ALA A 319 -34.93 -23.47 0.62
N THR A 320 -34.50 -22.73 -0.39
CA THR A 320 -33.10 -22.34 -0.59
C THR A 320 -32.67 -21.36 0.51
N LYS A 321 -31.34 -21.17 0.69
CA LYS A 321 -30.81 -20.20 1.67
C LYS A 321 -31.37 -18.78 1.48
N VAL A 322 -31.78 -18.45 0.25
CA VAL A 322 -32.42 -17.18 -0.12
C VAL A 322 -33.85 -17.11 0.45
N ASP A 323 -34.61 -18.20 0.40
CA ASP A 323 -35.97 -18.27 0.93
C ASP A 323 -35.99 -18.13 2.46
N LYS A 324 -34.97 -18.67 3.15
CA LYS A 324 -34.80 -18.49 4.59
C LYS A 324 -34.45 -17.05 4.96
N LEU A 325 -33.63 -16.37 4.14
CA LEU A 325 -33.30 -14.95 4.33
C LEU A 325 -34.53 -14.07 4.08
N ALA A 326 -35.30 -14.36 3.03
CA ALA A 326 -36.54 -13.65 2.71
C ALA A 326 -37.59 -13.81 3.82
N ALA A 327 -37.77 -15.02 4.34
CA ALA A 327 -38.68 -15.29 5.46
C ALA A 327 -38.24 -14.56 6.74
N TRP A 328 -36.93 -14.51 7.02
CA TRP A 328 -36.41 -13.77 8.16
C TRP A 328 -36.61 -12.26 8.03
N LEU A 329 -36.35 -11.69 6.85
CA LEU A 329 -36.59 -10.27 6.57
C LEU A 329 -38.08 -9.90 6.69
N LEU A 330 -38.97 -10.77 6.22
CA LEU A 330 -40.43 -10.60 6.37
C LEU A 330 -40.88 -10.70 7.84
N SER A 331 -40.21 -11.52 8.66
CA SER A 331 -40.51 -11.61 10.10
C SER A 331 -40.00 -10.42 10.92
N GLN A 332 -39.03 -9.66 10.39
CA GLN A 332 -38.50 -8.44 11.00
C GLN A 332 -39.26 -7.18 10.57
N ALA A 333 -39.95 -7.24 9.43
CA ALA A 333 -40.84 -6.18 8.99
C ALA A 333 -42.19 -6.32 9.73
N ASP A 334 -42.30 -5.67 10.89
CA ASP A 334 -43.57 -5.52 11.59
C ASP A 334 -44.52 -4.64 10.74
N LEU A 335 -45.32 -5.28 9.90
CA LEU A 335 -46.34 -4.63 9.06
C LEU A 335 -47.69 -4.50 9.80
N SER A 336 -47.68 -4.55 11.13
CA SER A 336 -48.91 -4.50 11.94
C SER A 336 -49.55 -3.11 12.03
N ASP A 337 -49.00 -2.08 11.39
CA ASP A 337 -49.50 -0.70 11.48
C ASP A 337 -49.79 -0.05 10.10
N VAL A 338 -50.39 -0.81 9.19
CA VAL A 338 -51.09 -0.25 8.02
C VAL A 338 -52.47 -0.89 7.88
N GLY A 339 -53.41 -0.40 8.68
CA GLY A 339 -54.85 -0.64 8.57
C GLY A 339 -55.62 0.65 8.75
#